data_AF-A0AAW1SXV6-F1
#
_entry.id   AF-A0AAW1SXV6-F1
#
_cell.length_a   1.000
_cell.length_b   1.000
_cell.length_c   1.000
_cell.angle_alpha   90.00
_cell.angle_beta   90.00
_cell.angle_gamma   90.00
#
_symmetry.space_group_name_H-M   'P 1'
#
loop_
_entity.id
_entity.type
_entity.pdbx_description
1 polymer ?
#
loop_
_entity_poly.entity_id
_entity_poly.type
_entity_poly.pdbx_seq_one_letter_code
_entity_poly.pdbx_strand_id
1 'polypeptide(L)'
;MQSDAVEDFCEADTMSDHLDVMFGASSPPLEWDKEHLYTRSQLRLYYLSHAASPLKADQLAQALYGGWPESGKQEAPQRYGPKAAQWVAVAQDEPLGAVLSSEDYIIPGLPVFFIVPADSHVEKQLLSNELPIL
;
A
#
# COMPACT_ATOMS: atom_id res chain seq x y z
N MET A 1 8.71 0.86 -13.34
CA MET A 1 8.11 1.03 -12.00
C MET A 1 7.81 2.51 -11.86
N GLN A 2 6.55 2.86 -11.65
CA GLN A 2 6.07 4.24 -11.48
C GLN A 2 5.45 4.37 -10.09
N SER A 3 5.41 5.59 -9.55
CA SER A 3 4.83 5.88 -8.25
C SER A 3 4.26 7.29 -8.24
N ASP A 4 3.10 7.45 -7.60
CA ASP A 4 2.49 8.75 -7.30
C ASP A 4 2.49 8.98 -5.79
N ALA A 5 2.58 10.23 -5.39
CA ALA A 5 2.45 10.65 -4.00
C ALA A 5 1.13 11.40 -3.82
N VAL A 6 0.32 10.93 -2.87
CA VAL A 6 -0.95 11.58 -2.50
C VAL A 6 -0.70 12.43 -1.26
N GLU A 7 -0.87 13.74 -1.39
CA GLU A 7 -0.63 14.68 -0.29
C GLU A 7 -1.77 14.72 0.73
N ASP A 8 -3.01 14.52 0.27
CA ASP A 8 -4.22 14.54 1.10
C ASP A 8 -5.17 13.41 0.70
N PHE A 9 -5.43 12.52 1.64
CA PHE A 9 -6.39 11.42 1.53
C PHE A 9 -7.12 11.30 2.86
N CYS A 10 -8.39 11.73 2.88
CA CYS A 10 -9.25 11.63 4.06
C CYS A 10 -9.51 10.17 4.43
N GLU A 11 -9.34 9.81 5.71
CA GLU A 11 -9.56 8.44 6.19
C GLU A 11 -10.99 7.93 6.00
N ALA A 12 -11.96 8.83 5.81
CA ALA A 12 -13.36 8.51 5.56
C ALA A 12 -13.67 8.28 4.07
N ASP A 13 -12.78 8.69 3.16
CA ASP A 13 -12.93 8.46 1.73
C ASP A 13 -12.51 7.03 1.38
N THR A 14 -13.10 6.48 0.32
CA THR A 14 -12.77 5.14 -0.14
C THR A 14 -11.58 5.14 -1.09
N MET A 15 -10.92 3.99 -1.23
CA MET A 15 -9.91 3.82 -2.27
C MET A 15 -10.48 4.08 -3.67
N SER A 16 -11.74 3.72 -3.89
CA SER A 16 -12.48 3.93 -5.14
C SER A 16 -12.55 5.41 -5.52
N ASP A 17 -12.89 6.28 -4.57
CA ASP A 17 -13.01 7.73 -4.77
C ASP A 17 -11.68 8.31 -5.28
N HIS A 18 -10.57 7.87 -4.69
CA HIS A 18 -9.25 8.35 -5.08
C HIS A 18 -8.80 7.80 -6.45
N LEU A 19 -9.09 6.53 -6.73
CA LEU A 19 -8.78 5.92 -8.03
C LEU A 19 -9.60 6.53 -9.18
N ASP A 20 -10.81 7.03 -8.92
CA ASP A 20 -11.60 7.76 -9.91
C ASP A 20 -10.92 9.07 -10.33
N VAL A 21 -10.22 9.75 -9.41
CA VAL A 21 -9.45 10.96 -9.72
C VAL A 21 -8.19 10.61 -10.51
N MET A 22 -7.48 9.54 -10.14
CA MET A 22 -6.20 9.17 -10.74
C MET A 22 -6.32 8.43 -12.08
N PHE A 23 -7.33 7.57 -12.24
CA PHE A 23 -7.48 6.64 -13.37
C PHE A 23 -8.85 6.72 -14.07
N GLY A 24 -9.67 7.72 -13.71
CA GLY A 24 -10.98 7.94 -14.31
C GLY A 24 -10.90 8.48 -15.73
N ALA A 25 -12.07 8.61 -16.36
CA ALA A 25 -12.17 9.07 -17.76
C ALA A 25 -11.68 10.52 -17.97
N SER A 26 -11.66 11.32 -16.91
CA SER A 26 -11.16 12.70 -16.91
C SER A 26 -9.67 12.82 -16.57
N SER A 27 -9.01 11.73 -16.20
CA SER A 27 -7.61 11.74 -15.79
C SER A 27 -6.68 11.88 -17.02
N PRO A 28 -5.50 12.51 -16.86
CA PRO A 28 -4.52 12.58 -17.95
C PRO A 28 -4.12 11.19 -18.45
N PRO A 29 -3.75 11.04 -19.73
CA PRO A 29 -3.24 9.78 -20.25
C PRO A 29 -1.99 9.30 -19.50
N LEU A 30 -1.94 8.01 -19.18
CA LEU A 30 -0.78 7.37 -18.59
C LEU A 30 0.27 7.07 -19.68
N GLU A 31 1.19 8.00 -19.93
CA GLU A 31 2.20 7.86 -21.02
C GLU A 31 3.06 6.59 -20.91
N TRP A 32 3.22 6.08 -19.69
CA TRP A 32 3.98 4.87 -19.39
C TRP A 32 3.18 3.58 -19.62
N ASP A 33 1.85 3.64 -19.65
CA ASP A 33 0.95 2.48 -19.85
C ASP A 33 0.65 2.27 -21.34
N LYS A 34 1.67 1.80 -22.08
CA LYS A 34 1.59 1.59 -23.53
C LYS A 34 0.57 0.53 -23.96
N GLU A 35 0.25 -0.39 -23.05
CA GLU A 35 -0.70 -1.48 -23.28
C GLU A 35 -2.11 -1.12 -22.80
N HIS A 36 -2.30 0.07 -22.21
CA HIS A 36 -3.58 0.56 -21.70
C HIS A 36 -4.25 -0.40 -20.71
N LEU A 37 -3.45 -1.03 -19.84
CA LEU A 37 -3.93 -2.01 -18.87
C LEU A 37 -4.44 -1.36 -17.57
N TYR A 38 -3.96 -0.18 -17.21
CA TYR A 38 -4.32 0.55 -16.00
C TYR A 38 -5.63 1.32 -16.17
N THR A 39 -6.69 0.58 -16.52
CA THR A 39 -8.05 1.12 -16.61
C THR A 39 -8.78 0.95 -15.29
N ARG A 40 -9.67 1.90 -14.98
CA ARG A 40 -10.36 1.96 -13.69
C ARG A 40 -11.03 0.65 -13.25
N SER A 41 -11.61 -0.11 -14.17
CA SER A 41 -12.28 -1.40 -13.90
C SER A 41 -11.34 -2.59 -13.73
N GLN A 42 -10.07 -2.44 -14.13
CA GLN A 42 -9.05 -3.48 -14.07
C GLN A 42 -8.09 -3.27 -12.91
N LEU A 43 -8.18 -2.21 -12.11
CA LEU A 43 -7.23 -1.97 -11.04
C LEU A 43 -7.46 -2.92 -9.86
N ARG A 44 -6.36 -3.42 -9.30
CA ARG A 44 -6.30 -4.18 -8.06
C ARG A 44 -5.29 -3.52 -7.13
N LEU A 45 -5.62 -3.51 -5.85
CA LEU A 45 -4.87 -2.80 -4.84
C LEU A 45 -4.37 -3.79 -3.81
N TYR A 46 -3.12 -3.61 -3.42
CA TYR A 46 -2.47 -4.44 -2.41
C TYR A 46 -1.68 -3.58 -1.44
N TYR A 47 -1.60 -4.00 -0.18
CA TYR A 47 -0.53 -3.60 0.71
C TYR A 47 0.32 -4.80 1.09
N LEU A 48 1.51 -4.56 1.64
CA LEU A 48 2.37 -5.59 2.18
C LEU A 48 2.13 -5.71 3.69
N SER A 49 1.59 -6.84 4.15
CA SER A 49 1.42 -7.09 5.57
C SER A 49 2.77 -7.23 6.26
N HIS A 50 2.84 -6.86 7.54
CA HIS A 50 4.02 -6.96 8.38
C HIS A 50 5.28 -6.34 7.74
N ALA A 51 5.11 -5.24 6.99
CA ALA A 51 6.20 -4.53 6.32
C ALA A 51 7.21 -3.89 7.29
N ALA A 52 6.86 -3.79 8.58
CA ALA A 52 7.76 -3.39 9.64
C ALA A 52 7.34 -3.98 10.99
N SER A 53 8.17 -3.74 12.00
CA SER A 53 7.83 -4.00 13.39
C SER A 53 6.95 -2.87 13.96
N PRO A 54 5.85 -3.18 14.67
CA PRO A 54 5.05 -2.19 15.37
C PRO A 54 5.87 -1.41 16.40
N LEU A 55 5.55 -0.14 16.59
CA LEU A 55 6.15 0.67 17.65
C LEU A 55 5.76 0.12 19.03
N LYS A 56 6.73 0.10 19.94
CA LYS A 56 6.46 -0.13 21.37
C LYS A 56 5.76 1.09 21.98
N ALA A 57 5.16 0.92 23.16
CA ALA A 57 4.36 1.97 23.80
C ALA A 57 5.15 3.28 24.05
N ASP A 58 6.41 3.17 24.46
CA ASP A 58 7.33 4.31 24.64
C ASP A 58 7.68 5.01 23.32
N GLN A 59 7.93 4.21 22.27
CA GLN A 59 8.20 4.71 20.92
C GLN A 59 6.97 5.40 20.30
N LEU A 60 5.78 4.85 20.53
CA LEU A 60 4.51 5.45 20.11
C LEU A 60 4.27 6.77 20.85
N ALA A 61 4.49 6.80 22.17
CA ALA A 61 4.39 8.03 22.94
C ALA A 61 5.34 9.11 22.39
N GLN A 62 6.60 8.76 22.13
CA GLN A 62 7.56 9.68 21.50
C GLN A 62 7.06 10.23 20.15
N ALA A 63 6.50 9.35 19.30
CA ALA A 63 5.94 9.74 18.01
C ALA A 63 4.78 10.74 18.15
N LEU A 64 3.85 10.48 19.09
CA LEU A 64 2.70 11.35 19.36
C LEU A 64 3.09 12.74 19.90
N TYR A 65 4.25 12.85 20.56
CA TYR A 65 4.79 14.13 21.05
C TYR A 65 5.69 14.84 20.02
N GLY A 66 5.68 14.42 18.75
CA GLY A 66 6.40 15.08 17.66
C GLY A 66 7.88 14.71 17.55
N GLY A 67 8.35 13.73 18.31
CA GLY A 67 9.60 13.04 18.03
C GLY A 67 9.39 11.95 16.97
N TRP A 68 10.47 11.33 16.51
CA TRP A 68 10.39 10.03 15.87
C TRP A 68 11.41 9.12 16.58
N PRO A 69 11.01 7.91 17.01
CA PRO A 69 11.97 7.00 17.62
C PRO A 69 13.10 6.75 16.63
N GLU A 70 14.35 6.88 17.07
CA GLU A 70 15.47 6.39 16.29
C GLU A 70 15.29 4.88 16.17
N SER A 71 14.75 4.47 15.03
CA SER A 71 14.57 3.07 14.70
C SER A 71 15.97 2.49 14.56
N GLY A 72 16.44 1.80 15.61
CA GLY A 72 17.41 0.74 15.38
C GLY A 72 16.92 -0.09 14.19
N LYS A 73 17.82 -0.41 13.25
CA LYS A 73 17.55 -1.04 11.94
C LYS A 73 16.14 -1.63 11.85
N GLN A 74 15.24 -0.90 11.21
CA GLN A 74 13.88 -1.37 10.96
C GLN A 74 14.00 -2.78 10.37
N GLU A 75 13.43 -3.77 11.07
CA GLU A 75 13.59 -5.15 10.62
C GLU A 75 12.93 -5.27 9.25
N ALA A 76 13.71 -5.74 8.27
CA ALA A 76 13.19 -6.01 6.95
C ALA A 76 12.02 -7.00 7.05
N PRO A 77 11.02 -6.90 6.16
CA PRO A 77 9.87 -7.78 6.23
C PRO A 77 10.30 -9.25 6.13
N GLN A 78 9.73 -10.09 6.98
CA GLN A 78 10.14 -11.49 7.07
C GLN A 78 9.44 -12.32 5.99
N ARG A 79 10.14 -13.25 5.34
CA ARG A 79 9.55 -14.16 4.32
C ARG A 79 8.89 -15.40 4.90
N TYR A 80 9.19 -15.74 6.15
CA TYR A 80 8.80 -16.99 6.78
C TYR A 80 8.38 -16.75 8.22
N GLY A 81 7.61 -17.69 8.77
CA GLY A 81 7.11 -17.62 10.14
C GLY A 81 5.69 -17.07 10.25
N PRO A 82 5.17 -16.94 11.48
CA PRO A 82 3.77 -16.58 11.73
C PRO A 82 3.42 -15.13 11.35
N LYS A 83 4.42 -14.26 11.17
CA LYS A 83 4.26 -12.88 10.69
C LYS A 83 5.05 -12.65 9.41
N ALA A 84 5.09 -13.67 8.54
CA ALA A 84 5.64 -13.52 7.21
C ALA A 84 4.85 -12.45 6.45
N ALA A 85 5.56 -11.55 5.78
CA ALA A 85 4.98 -10.51 4.95
C ALA A 85 4.28 -11.14 3.74
N GLN A 86 3.06 -10.69 3.48
CA GLN A 86 2.21 -11.18 2.39
C GLN A 86 1.53 -10.01 1.70
N TRP A 87 1.25 -10.18 0.41
CA TRP A 87 0.43 -9.24 -0.33
C TRP A 87 -1.04 -9.43 0.05
N VAL A 88 -1.63 -8.41 0.63
CA VAL A 88 -3.03 -8.41 1.05
C VAL A 88 -3.82 -7.54 0.10
N ALA A 89 -4.87 -8.11 -0.50
CA ALA A 89 -5.75 -7.39 -1.40
C ALA A 89 -6.62 -6.39 -0.62
N VAL A 90 -6.79 -5.19 -1.16
CA VAL A 90 -7.60 -4.11 -0.58
C VAL A 90 -8.89 -3.97 -1.38
N ALA A 91 -10.03 -3.97 -0.69
CA ALA A 91 -11.31 -3.70 -1.29
C ALA A 91 -11.41 -2.20 -1.64
N GLN A 92 -11.88 -1.89 -2.85
CA GLN A 92 -11.88 -0.49 -3.30
C GLN A 92 -12.97 0.36 -2.63
N ASP A 93 -14.05 -0.28 -2.23
CA ASP A 93 -15.17 0.33 -1.52
C ASP A 93 -14.90 0.52 -0.02
N GLU A 94 -13.74 0.09 0.47
CA GLU A 94 -13.34 0.25 1.85
C GLU A 94 -12.76 1.66 2.10
N PRO A 95 -13.16 2.34 3.19
CA PRO A 95 -12.56 3.60 3.61
C PRO A 95 -11.08 3.41 3.95
N LEU A 96 -10.24 4.41 3.64
CA LEU A 96 -8.81 4.35 3.95
C LEU A 96 -8.55 4.04 5.43
N GLY A 97 -9.30 4.67 6.34
CA GLY A 97 -9.15 4.47 7.78
C GLY A 97 -9.41 3.03 8.24
N ALA A 98 -10.32 2.32 7.57
CA ALA A 98 -10.57 0.91 7.85
C ALA A 98 -9.38 0.04 7.41
N VAL A 99 -8.85 0.29 6.21
CA VAL A 99 -7.65 -0.41 5.70
C VAL A 99 -6.45 -0.16 6.61
N LEU A 100 -6.19 1.10 7.00
CA LEU A 100 -5.10 1.50 7.89
C LEU A 100 -5.24 0.93 9.32
N SER A 101 -6.44 0.54 9.72
CA SER A 101 -6.70 -0.06 11.04
C SER A 101 -6.46 -1.58 11.07
N SER A 102 -6.09 -2.19 9.94
CA SER A 102 -5.78 -3.63 9.88
C SER A 102 -4.56 -3.97 10.74
N GLU A 103 -4.68 -4.97 11.61
CA GLU A 103 -3.64 -5.34 12.59
C GLU A 103 -2.30 -5.74 11.95
N ASP A 104 -2.35 -6.25 10.71
CA ASP A 104 -1.22 -6.70 9.94
C ASP A 104 -0.64 -5.61 9.02
N TYR A 105 -1.30 -4.47 8.86
CA TYR A 105 -0.80 -3.36 8.06
C TYR A 105 0.10 -2.43 8.88
N ILE A 106 1.37 -2.81 9.03
CA ILE A 106 2.36 -2.03 9.78
C ILE A 106 3.10 -1.06 8.87
N ILE A 107 2.92 0.24 9.10
CA ILE A 107 3.37 1.31 8.21
C ILE A 107 4.79 1.79 8.58
N PRO A 108 5.81 1.62 7.71
CA PRO A 108 7.20 2.01 7.99
C PRO A 108 7.48 3.51 7.77
N GLY A 109 6.48 4.38 7.92
CA GLY A 109 6.59 5.83 7.71
C GLY A 109 5.35 6.41 7.06
N LEU A 110 5.12 6.08 5.78
CA LEU A 110 3.93 6.46 5.02
C LEU A 110 3.18 5.22 4.55
N PRO A 111 1.84 5.24 4.49
CA PRO A 111 1.07 4.17 3.86
C PRO A 111 1.48 4.01 2.39
N VAL A 112 1.68 2.77 1.95
CA VAL A 112 2.04 2.45 0.56
C VAL A 112 1.11 1.38 0.03
N PHE A 113 0.44 1.70 -1.08
CA PHE A 113 -0.42 0.78 -1.80
C PHE A 113 0.17 0.48 -3.18
N PHE A 114 0.06 -0.77 -3.60
CA PHE A 114 0.49 -1.26 -4.90
C PHE A 114 -0.73 -1.42 -5.78
N ILE A 115 -0.74 -0.66 -6.88
CA ILE A 115 -1.80 -0.69 -7.87
C ILE A 115 -1.30 -1.48 -9.08
N VAL A 116 -2.01 -2.54 -9.44
CA VAL A 116 -1.68 -3.40 -10.59
C VAL A 116 -2.94 -3.71 -11.41
N PRO A 117 -2.83 -3.98 -12.72
CA PRO A 117 -3.95 -4.46 -13.51
C PRO A 117 -4.29 -5.90 -13.14
N ALA A 118 -5.57 -6.21 -13.07
CA ALA A 118 -6.12 -7.53 -12.79
C ALA A 118 -5.68 -8.53 -13.87
N ASP A 119 -5.44 -9.76 -13.43
CA ASP A 119 -5.04 -10.92 -14.22
C ASP A 119 -3.73 -10.74 -15.02
N SER A 120 -3.01 -9.64 -14.76
CA SER A 120 -1.79 -9.29 -15.46
C SER A 120 -0.60 -10.15 -15.02
N HIS A 121 0.44 -10.16 -15.84
CA HIS A 121 1.70 -10.80 -15.48
C HIS A 121 2.29 -10.19 -14.19
N VAL A 122 2.15 -8.87 -14.01
CA VAL A 122 2.69 -8.15 -12.84
C VAL A 122 1.96 -8.57 -11.56
N GLU A 123 0.63 -8.69 -11.59
CA GLU A 123 -0.14 -9.17 -10.43
C GLU A 123 0.28 -10.60 -10.05
N LYS A 124 0.46 -11.48 -11.03
CA LYS A 124 0.92 -12.86 -10.78
C LYS A 124 2.32 -12.90 -10.14
N GLN A 125 3.24 -12.06 -10.60
CA GLN A 125 4.58 -11.94 -10.02
C GLN A 125 4.58 -11.34 -8.61
N LEU A 126 3.67 -10.41 -8.35
CA LEU A 126 3.44 -9.86 -7.02
C LEU A 126 3.00 -10.98 -6.08
N LEU A 127 1.92 -11.68 -6.43
CA LEU A 127 1.31 -12.71 -5.60
C LEU A 127 2.17 -13.98 -5.43
N SER A 128 3.09 -14.27 -6.35
CA SER A 128 4.03 -15.38 -6.23
C SER A 128 5.22 -15.08 -5.29
N ASN A 129 5.32 -13.86 -4.75
CA ASN A 129 6.48 -13.36 -4.00
C ASN A 129 7.80 -13.43 -4.80
N GLU A 130 7.71 -13.43 -6.13
CA GLU A 130 8.86 -13.34 -7.02
C GLU A 130 9.42 -11.91 -7.08
N LEU A 131 8.56 -10.91 -6.84
CA LEU A 131 9.01 -9.54 -6.62
C LEU A 131 9.71 -9.43 -5.26
N PRO A 132 10.89 -8.78 -5.19
CA PRO A 132 11.57 -8.56 -3.92
C PRO A 132 10.68 -7.75 -2.99
N ILE A 133 10.45 -8.31 -1.79
CA ILE A 133 9.90 -7.58 -0.67
C ILE A 133 10.95 -6.53 -0.26
N LEU A 134 10.49 -5.28 -0.11
CA LEU A 134 11.30 -4.06 0.09
C LEU A 134 12.46 -4.23 1.08
#